data_AF-A0A1G2HGE8-F1
#
_entry.id   AF-A0A1G2HGE8-F1
#
_cell.length_a   1.000
_cell.length_b   1.000
_cell.length_c   1.000
_cell.angle_alpha   90.00
_cell.angle_beta   90.00
_cell.angle_gamma   90.00
#
_symmetry.space_group_name_H-M   'P 1'
#
loop_
_entity.id
_entity.type
_entity.pdbx_description
1 polymer ?
#
loop_
_entity_poly.entity_id
_entity_poly.type
_entity_poly.pdbx_seq_one_letter_code
_entity_poly.pdbx_strand_id
1 'polypeptide(L)'
;MPDFTQEQYLQAFNSTPDDVKEMLLAEHTSAIISSATQRYGVETDKILSISAIIGYIMVGLVPVKNLIPLLREEIGLDEKTSKDLAYELREQVFSHIASVLSEMQKNIPEYKQVAEESETASRHRDESVTRKVMEE
;
A
#
# COMPACT_ATOMS: atom_id res chain seq x y z
N MET A 1 -6.84 0.51 -1.04
CA MET A 1 -5.43 0.50 -0.58
C MET A 1 -5.04 -0.96 -0.43
N PRO A 2 -3.76 -1.37 -0.55
CA PRO A 2 -3.38 -2.76 -0.31
C PRO A 2 -3.82 -3.23 1.09
N ASP A 3 -4.58 -4.32 1.14
CA ASP A 3 -5.14 -4.85 2.38
C ASP A 3 -4.17 -5.89 2.98
N PHE A 4 -3.20 -5.39 3.77
CA PHE A 4 -2.26 -6.22 4.51
C PHE A 4 -2.59 -6.19 6.00
N THR A 5 -2.57 -7.35 6.64
CA THR A 5 -2.72 -7.39 8.10
C THR A 5 -1.49 -6.82 8.78
N GLN A 6 -1.68 -6.33 10.02
CA GLN A 6 -0.56 -5.87 10.84
C GLN A 6 0.50 -6.96 11.02
N GLU A 7 0.09 -8.22 11.15
CA GLU A 7 0.99 -9.37 11.29
C GLU A 7 1.83 -9.60 10.02
N GLN A 8 1.21 -9.49 8.83
CA GLN A 8 1.93 -9.58 7.55
C GLN A 8 2.96 -8.46 7.42
N TYR A 9 2.59 -7.24 7.78
CA TYR A 9 3.51 -6.11 7.78
C TYR A 9 4.68 -6.31 8.75
N LEU A 10 4.40 -6.72 9.98
CA LEU A 10 5.43 -6.97 10.99
C LEU A 10 6.38 -8.10 10.57
N GLN A 11 5.86 -9.17 9.96
CA GLN A 11 6.71 -10.25 9.46
C GLN A 11 7.63 -9.78 8.33
N ALA A 12 7.10 -8.99 7.38
CA ALA A 12 7.88 -8.40 6.30
C ALA A 12 8.94 -7.43 6.83
N PHE A 13 8.54 -6.53 7.74
CA PHE A 13 9.44 -5.61 8.42
C PHE A 13 10.56 -6.35 9.14
N ASN A 14 10.25 -7.37 9.94
CA ASN A 14 11.27 -8.13 10.68
C ASN A 14 12.29 -8.82 9.76
N SER A 15 11.84 -9.28 8.59
CA SER A 15 12.68 -9.95 7.58
C SER A 15 13.46 -8.98 6.70
N THR A 16 13.18 -7.68 6.81
CA THR A 16 13.84 -6.63 6.03
C THR A 16 15.25 -6.34 6.57
N PRO A 17 16.27 -6.12 5.73
CA PRO A 17 17.61 -5.73 6.16
C PRO A 17 17.62 -4.44 6.96
N ASP A 18 18.57 -4.30 7.89
CA ASP A 18 18.63 -3.15 8.80
C ASP A 18 18.75 -1.82 8.06
N ASP A 19 19.56 -1.74 6.99
CA ASP A 19 19.69 -0.53 6.16
C ASP A 19 18.33 -0.02 5.63
N VAL A 20 17.43 -0.94 5.26
CA VAL A 20 16.10 -0.59 4.77
C VAL A 20 15.16 -0.22 5.91
N LYS A 21 15.28 -0.88 7.08
CA LYS A 21 14.54 -0.51 8.30
C LYS A 21 14.93 0.88 8.79
N GLU A 22 16.22 1.21 8.78
CA GLU A 22 16.71 2.54 9.17
C GLU A 22 16.13 3.61 8.25
N MET A 23 16.16 3.40 6.93
CA MET A 23 15.51 4.29 5.97
C MET A 23 14.01 4.46 6.25
N LEU A 24 13.30 3.37 6.57
CA LEU A 24 11.87 3.41 6.84
C LEU A 24 11.53 4.22 8.09
N LEU A 25 12.35 4.10 9.14
CA LEU A 25 12.16 4.77 10.43
C LEU A 25 12.73 6.19 10.46
N ALA A 26 13.52 6.57 9.47
CA ALA A 26 14.19 7.85 9.49
C ALA A 26 13.24 9.03 9.19
N GLU A 27 13.41 10.09 9.97
CA GLU A 27 12.64 11.33 9.81
C GLU A 27 12.81 11.95 8.41
N HIS A 28 14.00 11.79 7.81
CA HIS A 28 14.28 12.32 6.48
C HIS A 28 13.39 11.67 5.40
N THR A 29 13.05 10.38 5.51
CA THR A 29 12.15 9.70 4.57
C THR A 29 10.75 10.29 4.61
N SER A 30 10.24 10.54 5.83
CA SER A 30 8.95 11.21 6.02
C SER A 30 8.98 12.63 5.44
N ALA A 31 10.08 13.37 5.63
CA ALA A 31 10.26 14.70 5.07
C ALA A 31 10.30 14.71 3.54
N ILE A 32 10.99 13.74 2.93
CA ILE A 32 11.04 13.56 1.47
C ILE A 32 9.63 13.34 0.91
N ILE A 33 8.87 12.43 1.49
CA ILE A 33 7.50 12.11 1.04
C ILE A 33 6.60 13.35 1.18
N SER A 34 6.63 14.02 2.33
CA SER A 34 5.84 15.23 2.56
C SER A 34 6.20 16.35 1.58
N SER A 35 7.50 16.55 1.32
CA SER A 35 8.00 17.57 0.40
C SER A 35 7.62 17.28 -1.05
N ALA A 36 7.74 16.02 -1.49
CA ALA A 36 7.36 15.59 -2.84
C ALA A 36 5.86 15.75 -3.07
N THR A 37 5.04 15.25 -2.15
CA THR A 37 3.58 15.37 -2.24
C THR A 37 3.12 16.84 -2.28
N GLN A 38 3.71 17.73 -1.47
CA GLN A 38 3.41 19.16 -1.53
C GLN A 38 3.79 19.80 -2.87
N ARG A 39 4.96 19.46 -3.44
CA ARG A 39 5.41 20.00 -4.74
C ARG A 39 4.41 19.73 -5.86
N TYR A 40 3.74 18.57 -5.82
CA TYR A 40 2.75 18.17 -6.82
C TYR A 40 1.31 18.54 -6.44
N GLY A 41 1.11 19.31 -5.37
CA GLY A 41 -0.23 19.74 -4.95
C GLY A 41 -1.12 18.59 -4.47
N VAL A 42 -0.53 17.51 -3.95
CA VAL A 42 -1.28 16.39 -3.38
C VAL A 42 -1.92 16.84 -2.06
N GLU A 43 -3.18 16.50 -1.88
CA GLU A 43 -3.95 16.84 -0.69
C GLU A 43 -3.34 16.22 0.58
N THR A 44 -3.37 16.95 1.69
CA THR A 44 -2.67 16.57 2.92
C THR A 44 -3.20 15.27 3.53
N ASP A 45 -4.48 14.96 3.36
CA ASP A 45 -5.11 13.73 3.80
C ASP A 45 -4.58 12.48 3.05
N LYS A 46 -4.08 12.66 1.82
CA LYS A 46 -3.51 11.57 1.00
C LYS A 46 -2.07 11.22 1.37
N ILE A 47 -1.36 12.10 2.08
CA ILE A 47 0.06 11.91 2.44
C ILE A 47 0.25 10.63 3.25
N LEU A 48 -0.62 10.36 4.23
CA LEU A 48 -0.51 9.16 5.06
C LEU A 48 -0.64 7.88 4.23
N SER A 49 -1.59 7.84 3.29
CA SER A 49 -1.80 6.69 2.41
C SER A 49 -0.61 6.47 1.47
N ILE A 50 0.00 7.56 0.97
CA ILE A 50 1.22 7.48 0.16
C ILE A 50 2.39 6.95 0.99
N SER A 51 2.59 7.47 2.21
CA SER A 51 3.63 6.99 3.12
C SER A 51 3.50 5.49 3.41
N ALA A 52 2.26 5.00 3.61
CA ALA A 52 2.01 3.59 3.81
C ALA A 52 2.32 2.74 2.56
N ILE A 53 1.95 3.19 1.36
CA ILE A 53 2.34 2.53 0.10
C ILE A 53 3.86 2.42 -0.01
N ILE A 54 4.59 3.51 0.29
CA ILE A 54 6.05 3.50 0.28
C ILE A 54 6.60 2.51 1.31
N GLY A 55 6.02 2.47 2.52
CA GLY A 55 6.36 1.49 3.53
C GLY A 55 6.18 0.04 3.05
N TYR A 56 5.04 -0.29 2.43
CA TYR A 56 4.80 -1.63 1.87
C TYR A 56 5.80 -1.99 0.76
N ILE A 57 6.23 -1.02 -0.04
CA ILE A 57 7.27 -1.25 -1.06
C ILE A 57 8.63 -1.52 -0.39
N MET A 58 8.98 -0.75 0.63
CA MET A 58 10.27 -0.89 1.33
C MET A 58 10.41 -2.25 2.01
N VAL A 59 9.35 -2.76 2.63
CA VAL A 59 9.37 -4.09 3.28
C VAL A 59 9.16 -5.25 2.30
N GLY A 60 9.00 -4.97 1.00
CA GLY A 60 8.84 -6.00 -0.03
C GLY A 60 7.47 -6.69 -0.02
N LEU A 61 6.42 -6.02 0.42
CA LEU A 61 5.03 -6.51 0.26
C LEU A 61 4.41 -6.08 -1.07
N VAL A 62 4.90 -4.95 -1.61
CA VAL A 62 4.46 -4.40 -2.89
C VAL A 62 5.68 -4.20 -3.79
N PRO A 63 5.65 -4.65 -5.05
CA PRO A 63 6.76 -4.40 -5.96
C PRO A 63 6.81 -2.93 -6.36
N VAL A 64 8.00 -2.34 -6.46
CA VAL A 64 8.20 -0.90 -6.75
C VAL A 64 7.60 -0.47 -8.11
N LYS A 65 7.49 -1.42 -9.04
CA LYS A 65 6.84 -1.21 -10.35
C LYS A 65 5.36 -0.83 -10.21
N ASN A 66 4.72 -1.23 -9.11
CA ASN A 66 3.31 -0.95 -8.83
C ASN A 66 3.07 0.42 -8.17
N LEU A 67 4.11 1.21 -7.90
CA LEU A 67 3.93 2.54 -7.30
C LEU A 67 3.00 3.45 -8.14
N ILE A 68 3.22 3.53 -9.45
CA ILE A 68 2.40 4.37 -10.35
C ILE A 68 0.93 3.93 -10.35
N PRO A 69 0.58 2.65 -10.62
CA PRO A 69 -0.81 2.23 -10.58
C PRO A 69 -1.44 2.42 -9.20
N LEU A 70 -0.72 2.20 -8.09
CA LEU A 70 -1.27 2.45 -6.76
C LEU A 70 -1.55 3.94 -6.49
N LEU A 71 -0.65 4.84 -6.90
CA LEU A 71 -0.90 6.29 -6.80
C LEU A 71 -2.13 6.72 -7.62
N ARG A 72 -2.38 6.07 -8.76
CA ARG A 72 -3.51 6.39 -9.62
C ARG A 72 -4.82 5.77 -9.10
N GLU A 73 -4.81 4.48 -8.81
CA GLU A 73 -6.01 3.69 -8.52
C GLU A 73 -6.44 3.81 -7.06
N GLU A 74 -5.47 3.78 -6.13
CA GLU A 74 -5.77 3.76 -4.69
C GLU A 74 -5.80 5.16 -4.07
N ILE A 75 -4.95 6.06 -4.57
CA ILE A 75 -4.88 7.44 -4.07
C ILE A 75 -5.72 8.40 -4.93
N GLY A 76 -6.05 8.01 -6.16
CA GLY A 76 -6.86 8.81 -7.06
C GLY A 76 -6.11 10.00 -7.68
N LEU A 77 -4.78 9.90 -7.82
CA LEU A 77 -4.00 10.93 -8.52
C LEU A 77 -4.15 10.79 -10.04
N ASP A 78 -4.08 11.90 -10.77
CA ASP A 78 -4.07 11.85 -12.23
C ASP A 78 -2.78 11.19 -12.75
N GLU A 79 -2.79 10.77 -14.01
CA GLU A 79 -1.68 10.01 -14.58
C GLU A 79 -0.36 10.78 -14.60
N LYS A 80 -0.39 12.09 -14.86
CA LYS A 80 0.82 12.91 -14.90
C LYS A 80 1.41 13.03 -13.50
N THR A 81 0.58 13.43 -12.54
CA THR A 81 0.99 13.56 -11.13
C THR A 81 1.50 12.23 -10.56
N SER A 82 0.83 11.12 -10.86
CA SER A 82 1.26 9.78 -10.43
C SER A 82 2.65 9.42 -10.96
N LYS A 83 2.93 9.70 -12.24
CA LYS A 83 4.23 9.42 -12.87
C LYS A 83 5.33 10.31 -12.29
N ASP A 84 5.08 11.61 -12.20
CA ASP A 84 6.07 12.59 -11.74
C ASP A 84 6.43 12.32 -10.27
N LEU A 85 5.43 12.11 -9.41
CA LEU A 85 5.63 11.78 -7.99
C LEU A 85 6.35 10.43 -7.82
N ALA A 86 5.96 9.39 -8.56
CA ALA A 86 6.62 8.10 -8.49
C ALA A 86 8.09 8.16 -8.92
N TYR A 87 8.42 8.98 -9.92
CA TYR A 87 9.80 9.19 -10.34
C TYR A 87 10.60 9.87 -9.24
N GLU A 88 10.08 10.96 -8.68
CA GLU A 88 10.77 11.68 -7.61
C GLU A 88 10.99 10.82 -6.36
N LEU A 89 9.97 10.06 -5.94
CA LEU A 89 10.09 9.15 -4.80
C LEU A 89 11.09 8.01 -5.07
N ARG A 90 11.19 7.51 -6.31
CA ARG A 90 12.24 6.54 -6.67
C ARG A 90 13.63 7.12 -6.52
N GLU A 91 13.85 8.31 -7.04
CA GLU A 91 15.16 8.94 -6.99
C GLU A 91 15.56 9.30 -5.56
N GLN A 92 14.63 9.78 -4.73
CA GLN A 92 14.95 10.28 -3.39
C GLN A 92 14.87 9.22 -2.28
N VAL A 93 13.96 8.24 -2.39
CA VAL A 93 13.76 7.22 -1.34
C VAL A 93 14.40 5.89 -1.73
N PHE A 94 14.18 5.43 -2.97
CA PHE A 94 14.54 4.06 -3.35
C PHE A 94 15.96 3.92 -3.91
N SER A 95 16.60 5.00 -4.38
CA SER A 95 17.93 4.96 -5.00
C SER A 95 18.99 4.33 -4.10
N HIS A 96 19.00 4.67 -2.82
CA HIS A 96 19.96 4.16 -1.82
C HIS A 96 19.79 2.68 -1.50
N ILE A 97 18.58 2.14 -1.68
CA ILE A 97 18.22 0.76 -1.35
C ILE A 97 17.82 -0.05 -2.58
N ALA A 98 18.07 0.46 -3.79
CA ALA A 98 17.58 -0.12 -5.05
C ALA A 98 18.10 -1.55 -5.26
N SER A 99 19.37 -1.80 -4.96
CA SER A 99 19.96 -3.15 -5.06
C SER A 99 19.29 -4.12 -4.08
N VAL A 100 19.12 -3.71 -2.82
CA VAL A 100 18.51 -4.54 -1.77
C VAL A 100 17.04 -4.83 -2.10
N LEU A 101 16.28 -3.79 -2.49
CA LEU A 101 14.90 -3.95 -2.93
C LEU A 101 14.80 -4.85 -4.16
N SER A 102 15.69 -4.70 -5.14
CA SER A 102 15.67 -5.56 -6.31
C SER A 102 15.89 -7.02 -5.95
N GLU A 103 16.69 -7.33 -4.94
CA GLU A 103 16.90 -8.70 -4.47
C GLU A 103 15.68 -9.25 -3.72
N MET A 104 15.11 -8.44 -2.81
CA MET A 104 13.90 -8.79 -2.06
C MET A 104 12.70 -9.04 -2.99
N GLN A 105 12.61 -8.28 -4.08
CA GLN A 105 11.44 -8.30 -4.96
C GLN A 105 11.50 -9.36 -6.08
N LYS A 106 12.59 -10.15 -6.19
CA LYS A 106 12.74 -11.20 -7.24
C LYS A 106 11.62 -12.25 -7.24
N ASN A 107 11.03 -12.52 -6.08
CA ASN A 107 10.05 -13.60 -5.90
C ASN A 107 8.67 -13.12 -5.42
N ILE A 108 8.41 -11.81 -5.41
CA ILE A 108 7.10 -11.31 -5.01
C ILE A 108 6.14 -11.55 -6.18
N PRO A 109 5.02 -12.29 -5.97
CA PRO A 109 4.02 -12.44 -7.01
C PRO A 109 3.51 -11.06 -7.43
N GLU A 110 3.19 -10.87 -8.72
CA GLU A 110 2.57 -9.62 -9.16
C GLU A 110 1.34 -9.34 -8.29
N TYR A 111 1.27 -8.12 -7.74
CA TYR A 111 0.11 -7.66 -6.99
C TYR A 111 -1.10 -7.70 -7.92
N LYS A 112 -1.83 -8.81 -7.87
CA LYS A 112 -3.18 -8.93 -8.42
C LYS A 112 -4.11 -8.37 -7.35
N GLN A 113 -4.85 -7.34 -7.73
CA GLN A 113 -5.90 -6.76 -6.90
C GLN A 113 -6.78 -7.90 -6.37
N VAL A 114 -6.75 -8.13 -5.06
CA VAL A 114 -7.72 -8.98 -4.35
C VAL A 114 -9.04 -8.23 -4.30
N ALA A 115 -9.72 -8.15 -5.44
CA ALA A 115 -11.03 -7.52 -5.55
C ALA A 115 -12.20 -8.52 -5.44
N GLU A 116 -11.98 -9.80 -5.10
CA GLU A 116 -13.03 -10.83 -5.23
C GLU A 116 -13.35 -11.71 -4.00
N GLU A 117 -12.82 -11.45 -2.80
CA GLU A 117 -13.11 -12.33 -1.63
C GLU A 117 -13.76 -11.68 -0.39
N SER A 118 -14.31 -10.45 -0.49
CA SER A 118 -15.09 -9.87 0.61
C SER A 118 -16.63 -9.90 0.42
N GLU A 119 -17.15 -10.46 -0.68
CA GLU A 119 -18.61 -10.45 -0.95
C GLU A 119 -19.36 -11.73 -0.52
N THR A 120 -18.73 -12.70 0.16
CA THR A 120 -19.41 -13.95 0.57
C THR A 120 -19.62 -14.13 2.08
N ALA A 121 -19.17 -13.19 2.93
CA ALA A 121 -19.25 -13.33 4.39
C ALA A 121 -20.36 -12.50 5.08
N SER A 122 -21.36 -11.99 4.35
CA SER A 122 -22.50 -11.26 4.96
C SER A 122 -23.88 -11.69 4.45
N ARG A 123 -24.06 -12.98 4.19
CA ARG A 123 -25.39 -13.62 4.01
C ARG A 123 -25.61 -14.71 5.04
N HIS A 124 -25.62 -14.36 6.32
CA HIS A 124 -26.20 -15.22 7.35
C HIS A 124 -26.64 -14.42 8.58
N ARG A 125 -27.66 -13.56 8.41
CA ARG A 125 -28.49 -13.04 9.51
C ARG A 125 -29.70 -12.27 8.97
N ASP A 126 -30.60 -12.97 8.28
CA ASP A 126 -32.02 -12.61 8.26
C ASP A 126 -32.86 -13.82 7.82
N GLU A 127 -33.09 -14.75 8.75
CA GLU A 127 -34.14 -15.76 8.58
C GLU A 127 -34.64 -16.16 9.96
N SER A 128 -35.38 -15.26 10.62
CA SER A 128 -36.20 -15.58 11.80
C SER A 128 -37.24 -14.49 12.10
N VAL A 129 -37.94 -13.96 11.10
CA VAL A 129 -39.27 -13.36 11.36
C VAL A 129 -40.20 -13.69 10.20
N THR A 130 -41.40 -14.18 10.56
CA THR A 130 -42.60 -14.37 9.74
C THR A 130 -42.81 -15.76 9.11
N ARG A 131 -43.37 -16.68 9.90
CA ARG A 131 -44.52 -17.54 9.52
C ARG A 131 -44.95 -18.39 10.72
N LYS A 132 -45.90 -17.89 11.49
CA LYS A 132 -46.85 -18.74 12.21
C LYS A 132 -48.22 -18.07 12.16
N VAL A 133 -48.91 -18.29 11.05
CA VAL A 133 -50.36 -18.18 10.96
C VAL A 133 -50.90 -19.54 10.52
N MET A 134 -51.76 -20.07 11.39
CA MET A 134 -52.87 -21.01 11.15
C MET A 134 -52.61 -22.53 11.15
N GLU A 135 -53.65 -23.21 11.66
CA GLU A 135 -53.85 -24.65 11.96
C GLU A 135 -53.34 -25.04 13.36
N GLU A 136 -54.17 -25.29 14.39
CA GLU A 136 -55.58 -25.73 14.48
C GLU A 136 -56.38 -24.96 15.55
#